data_AF-A0A258BN53-F1
#
_entry.id   AF-A0A258BN53-F1
#
_cell.length_a   1.000
_cell.length_b   1.000
_cell.length_c   1.000
_cell.angle_alpha   90.00
_cell.angle_beta   90.00
_cell.angle_gamma   90.00
#
_symmetry.space_group_name_H-M   'P 1'
#
loop_
_entity.id
_entity.type
_entity.pdbx_description
1 polymer ?
#
loop_
_entity_poly.entity_id
_entity_poly.type
_entity_poly.pdbx_seq_one_letter_code
_entity_poly.pdbx_strand_id
1 'polypeptide(L)'
;MVEKAKKKMKQWKMPSAFAIIFGITAVMALLTWVVPSGHYELGANADGDEVPIAGTYQQQDKVTTEVVDGEEVTTDVRQGLWEVVKAPIEGTLRSEGATQGAIDVMLFVLILGGFLGIVMKTGALDALFGSIIKKLKGREIWIIPI
;
A
#
# COMPACT_ATOMS: atom_id res chain seq x y z
N MET A 1 37.72 -45.73 -0.50
CA MET A 1 37.29 -44.49 0.18
C MET A 1 35.94 -44.10 -0.40
N VAL A 2 34.87 -44.10 0.40
CA VAL A 2 33.51 -43.78 -0.07
C VAL A 2 33.23 -42.33 0.30
N GLU A 3 33.13 -41.48 -0.71
CA GLU A 3 32.77 -40.07 -0.57
C GLU A 3 31.30 -39.98 -0.17
N LYS A 4 31.01 -39.55 1.07
CA LYS A 4 29.64 -39.31 1.52
C LYS A 4 29.12 -38.06 0.81
N ALA A 5 28.13 -38.26 -0.06
CA ALA A 5 27.39 -37.18 -0.71
C ALA A 5 26.83 -36.19 0.33
N LYS A 6 27.29 -34.94 0.26
CA LYS A 6 26.92 -33.85 1.17
C LYS A 6 25.43 -33.52 0.98
N LYS A 7 24.60 -33.84 1.98
CA LYS A 7 23.15 -33.56 1.99
C LYS A 7 22.94 -32.04 1.85
N LYS A 8 22.47 -31.60 0.67
CA LYS A 8 22.07 -30.19 0.45
C LYS A 8 20.98 -29.83 1.46
N MET A 9 21.29 -28.93 2.38
CA MET A 9 20.28 -28.32 3.24
C MET A 9 19.35 -27.48 2.37
N LYS A 10 18.04 -27.65 2.57
CA LYS A 10 17.00 -26.93 1.82
C LYS A 10 17.14 -25.45 2.13
N GLN A 11 17.63 -24.67 1.16
CA GLN A 11 17.71 -23.21 1.27
C GLN A 11 16.29 -22.66 1.45
N TRP A 12 16.06 -21.94 2.55
CA TRP A 12 14.80 -21.23 2.77
C TRP A 12 14.75 -20.08 1.78
N LYS A 13 13.82 -20.16 0.82
CA LYS A 13 13.56 -19.05 -0.09
C LYS A 13 12.65 -18.07 0.64
N MET A 14 13.08 -16.81 0.70
CA MET A 14 12.25 -15.74 1.21
C MET A 14 10.91 -15.73 0.44
N PRO A 15 9.77 -15.55 1.13
CA PRO A 15 8.49 -15.39 0.46
C PRO A 15 8.53 -14.16 -0.47
N SER A 16 7.69 -14.16 -1.51
CA SER A 16 7.54 -12.98 -2.36
C SER A 16 7.00 -11.80 -1.55
N ALA A 17 7.28 -10.57 -1.98
CA ALA A 17 6.70 -9.38 -1.37
C ALA A 17 5.18 -9.46 -1.27
N PHE A 18 4.51 -10.01 -2.30
CA PHE A 18 3.07 -10.29 -2.28
C PHE A 18 2.65 -11.24 -1.15
N ALA A 19 3.39 -12.33 -0.94
CA ALA A 19 3.10 -13.28 0.12
C ALA A 19 3.29 -12.67 1.52
N ILE A 20 4.30 -11.81 1.69
CA ILE A 20 4.55 -11.08 2.94
C ILE A 20 3.41 -10.11 3.22
N ILE A 21 3.04 -9.27 2.24
CA ILE A 21 1.94 -8.30 2.38
C ILE A 21 0.64 -9.02 2.71
N PHE A 22 0.29 -10.08 1.96
CA PHE A 22 -0.91 -10.86 2.23
C PHE A 22 -0.90 -11.49 3.62
N GLY A 23 0.25 -12.01 4.05
CA GLY A 23 0.42 -12.55 5.40
C GLY A 23 0.21 -11.50 6.50
N ILE A 24 0.75 -10.28 6.32
CA ILE A 24 0.54 -9.17 7.25
C ILE A 24 -0.93 -8.75 7.29
N THR A 25 -1.61 -8.65 6.14
CA THR A 25 -3.05 -8.33 6.08
C THR A 25 -3.87 -9.38 6.83
N ALA A 26 -3.60 -10.67 6.62
CA ALA A 26 -4.30 -11.74 7.33
C ALA A 26 -4.08 -11.65 8.85
N VAL A 27 -2.85 -11.39 9.30
CA VAL A 27 -2.55 -11.21 10.73
C VAL A 27 -3.28 -9.99 11.31
N MET A 28 -3.30 -8.87 10.60
CA MET A 28 -4.03 -7.67 11.02
C MET A 28 -5.54 -7.91 11.13
N ALA A 29 -6.12 -8.63 10.17
CA ALA A 29 -7.53 -9.00 10.20
C ALA A 29 -7.89 -9.93 11.38
N LEU A 30 -6.98 -10.84 11.75
CA LEU A 30 -7.15 -11.67 12.95
C LEU A 30 -7.04 -10.83 14.23
N LEU A 31 -6.14 -9.85 14.25
CA LEU A 31 -5.96 -8.96 15.40
C LEU A 31 -7.19 -8.08 15.65
N THR A 32 -7.97 -7.71 14.63
CA THR A 32 -9.25 -6.99 14.82
C THR A 32 -10.28 -7.77 15.65
N TRP A 33 -10.15 -9.09 15.77
CA TRP A 33 -11.00 -9.86 16.70
C TRP A 33 -10.58 -9.72 18.16
N VAL A 34 -9.29 -9.52 18.43
CA VAL A 34 -8.76 -9.38 19.80
C VAL A 34 -8.82 -7.93 20.29
N VAL A 35 -8.58 -6.96 19.41
CA VAL A 35 -8.54 -5.53 19.77
C VAL A 35 -9.97 -4.98 19.89
N PRO A 36 -10.35 -4.34 21.02
CA PRO A 36 -11.66 -3.71 21.16
C PRO A 36 -11.80 -2.48 20.25
N SER A 37 -12.98 -2.29 19.68
CA SER A 37 -13.36 -1.07 18.96
C SER A 37 -13.55 0.08 19.95
N GLY A 38 -13.20 1.29 19.54
CA GLY A 38 -13.47 2.49 20.33
C GLY A 38 -13.68 3.68 19.41
N HIS A 39 -14.56 4.59 19.82
CA HIS A 39 -14.92 5.77 19.06
C HIS A 39 -14.60 7.04 19.86
N TYR A 40 -14.39 8.13 19.12
CA TYR A 40 -14.19 9.46 19.66
C TYR A 40 -15.34 10.34 19.17
N GLU A 41 -15.83 11.22 20.03
CA GLU A 41 -16.73 12.28 19.59
C GLU A 41 -15.96 13.24 18.68
N LEU A 42 -16.53 13.51 17.51
CA LEU A 42 -15.99 14.48 16.56
C LEU A 42 -16.47 15.88 16.96
N GLY A 43 -15.53 16.81 17.11
CA GLY A 43 -15.80 18.22 17.32
C GLY A 43 -15.34 19.02 16.11
N ALA A 44 -16.06 20.11 15.79
CA ALA A 44 -15.62 21.02 14.76
C ALA A 44 -14.38 21.80 15.23
N ASN A 45 -13.29 21.74 14.46
CA ASN A 45 -12.13 22.59 14.66
C ASN A 45 -12.38 24.00 14.09
N ALA A 46 -11.49 24.96 14.40
CA ALA A 46 -11.56 26.34 13.90
C ALA A 46 -11.59 26.45 12.35
N ASP A 47 -11.08 25.43 11.65
CA ASP A 47 -11.06 25.33 10.18
C ASP A 47 -12.28 24.60 9.59
N GLY A 48 -13.24 24.17 10.43
CA GLY A 48 -14.45 23.46 10.00
C GLY A 48 -14.28 21.95 9.81
N ASP A 49 -13.06 21.42 9.97
CA ASP A 49 -12.80 19.98 9.95
C ASP A 49 -13.29 19.30 11.22
N GLU A 50 -13.96 18.16 11.08
CA GLU A 50 -14.36 17.28 12.19
C GLU A 50 -13.13 16.54 12.73
N VAL A 51 -12.69 16.90 13.94
CA VAL A 51 -11.53 16.31 14.60
C VAL A 51 -11.95 15.58 15.88
N PRO A 52 -11.34 14.43 16.20
CA PRO A 52 -11.65 13.71 17.43
C PRO A 52 -11.27 14.52 18.67
N ILE A 53 -12.21 14.69 19.59
CA ILE A 53 -12.01 15.43 20.83
C ILE A 53 -11.18 14.57 21.80
N ALA A 54 -10.10 15.14 22.33
CA ALA A 54 -9.25 14.45 23.29
C ALA A 54 -10.00 14.17 24.59
N GLY A 55 -10.01 12.91 25.04
CA GLY A 55 -10.65 12.48 26.29
C GLY A 55 -12.08 11.95 26.17
N THR A 56 -12.69 11.99 24.97
CA THR A 56 -14.05 11.46 24.72
C THR A 56 -14.04 10.01 24.24
N TYR A 57 -12.98 9.24 24.55
CA TYR A 57 -12.89 7.83 24.17
C TYR A 57 -13.99 7.02 24.83
N GLN A 58 -14.86 6.41 24.03
CA GLN A 58 -15.89 5.48 24.49
C GLN A 58 -15.68 4.11 23.84
N GLN A 59 -15.71 3.05 24.65
CA GLN A 59 -15.74 1.68 24.13
C GLN A 59 -17.13 1.40 23.57
N GLN A 60 -17.19 1.03 22.29
CA GLN A 60 -18.44 0.64 21.61
C GLN A 60 -18.39 -0.85 21.29
N ASP A 61 -19.55 -1.50 21.41
CA ASP A 61 -19.71 -2.90 21.05
C ASP A 61 -19.46 -3.13 19.56
N LYS A 62 -18.73 -4.22 19.24
CA LYS A 62 -18.26 -4.56 17.89
C LYS A 62 -19.37 -4.81 16.87
N VAL A 63 -20.60 -5.00 17.34
CA VAL A 63 -21.80 -5.16 16.52
C VAL A 63 -22.85 -4.26 17.15
N THR A 64 -23.16 -3.15 16.51
CA THR A 64 -24.20 -2.24 16.95
C THR A 64 -25.33 -2.30 15.94
N THR A 65 -26.52 -2.73 16.39
CA THR A 65 -27.76 -2.62 15.62
C THR A 65 -28.42 -1.32 16.06
N GLU A 66 -28.23 -0.25 15.29
CA GLU A 66 -28.91 1.01 15.51
C GLU A 66 -30.10 1.13 14.54
N VAL A 67 -31.26 1.46 15.09
CA VAL A 67 -32.46 1.76 14.30
C VAL A 67 -32.44 3.26 14.01
N VAL A 68 -32.06 3.62 12.79
CA VAL A 68 -32.11 5.00 12.29
C VAL A 68 -33.27 5.06 11.29
N ASP A 69 -34.24 5.95 11.53
CA ASP A 69 -35.42 6.15 10.67
C ASP A 69 -36.25 4.89 10.33
N GLY A 70 -36.30 3.91 11.24
CA GLY A 70 -37.09 2.69 11.08
C GLY A 70 -36.44 1.61 10.21
N GLU A 71 -35.18 1.80 9.81
CA GLU A 71 -34.36 0.81 9.11
C GLU A 71 -33.29 0.27 10.08
N GLU A 72 -33.20 -1.06 10.19
CA GLU A 72 -32.19 -1.72 11.02
C GLU A 72 -30.83 -1.66 10.33
N VAL A 73 -30.00 -0.68 10.71
CA VAL A 73 -28.63 -0.58 10.20
C VAL A 73 -27.72 -1.39 11.13
N THR A 74 -27.40 -2.60 10.70
CA THR A 74 -26.45 -3.46 11.42
C THR A 74 -25.02 -3.08 11.00
N THR A 75 -24.30 -2.38 11.87
CA THR A 75 -22.89 -2.04 11.64
C THR A 75 -22.02 -3.06 12.39
N ASP A 76 -21.45 -4.00 11.64
CA ASP A 76 -20.43 -4.94 12.14
C ASP A 76 -19.05 -4.38 11.81
N VAL A 77 -18.28 -4.02 12.84
CA VAL A 77 -16.94 -3.43 12.69
C VAL A 77 -15.86 -4.51 12.59
N ARG A 78 -16.23 -5.80 12.63
CA ARG A 78 -15.29 -6.92 12.49
C ARG A 78 -14.92 -7.09 11.04
N GLN A 79 -13.62 -7.18 10.75
CA GLN A 79 -13.16 -7.55 9.42
C GLN A 79 -13.66 -8.95 9.03
N GLY A 80 -14.69 -8.99 8.20
CA GLY A 80 -15.27 -10.24 7.69
C GLY A 80 -14.36 -10.92 6.68
N LEU A 81 -14.51 -12.24 6.47
CA LEU A 81 -13.72 -12.97 5.45
C LEU A 81 -13.83 -12.33 4.06
N TRP A 82 -15.01 -11.82 3.71
CA TRP A 82 -15.25 -11.14 2.45
C TRP A 82 -14.56 -9.77 2.37
N GLU A 83 -14.44 -9.07 3.49
CA GLU A 83 -13.73 -7.79 3.58
C GLU A 83 -12.22 -7.99 3.47
N VAL A 84 -11.67 -9.03 4.09
CA VAL A 84 -10.23 -9.37 3.95
C VAL A 84 -9.86 -9.69 2.50
N VAL A 85 -10.76 -10.36 1.77
CA VAL A 85 -10.55 -10.68 0.35
C VAL A 85 -10.70 -9.43 -0.54
N LYS A 86 -11.63 -8.53 -0.22
CA LYS A 86 -11.82 -7.27 -0.96
C LYS A 86 -10.82 -6.18 -0.59
N ALA A 87 -10.23 -6.23 0.60
CA ALA A 87 -9.34 -5.21 1.15
C ALA A 87 -8.16 -4.84 0.23
N PRO A 88 -7.48 -5.79 -0.47
CA PRO A 88 -6.45 -5.41 -1.44
C PRO A 88 -7.00 -4.61 -2.62
N ILE A 89 -8.19 -4.97 -3.11
CA ILE A 89 -8.84 -4.29 -4.24
C ILE A 89 -9.32 -2.91 -3.80
N GLU A 90 -10.06 -2.83 -2.69
CA GLU A 90 -10.55 -1.58 -2.12
C GLU A 90 -9.37 -0.67 -1.71
N GLY A 91 -8.30 -1.19 -1.13
CA GLY A 91 -7.10 -0.42 -0.82
C GLY A 91 -6.40 0.15 -2.05
N THR A 92 -6.45 -0.55 -3.19
CA THR A 92 -5.99 0.02 -4.46
C THR A 92 -6.95 1.07 -5.01
N LEU A 93 -8.27 0.81 -4.95
CA LEU A 93 -9.29 1.60 -5.62
C LEU A 93 -9.83 2.79 -4.82
N ARG A 94 -9.58 2.86 -3.52
CA ARG A 94 -10.12 3.91 -2.65
C ARG A 94 -9.38 5.22 -2.89
N SER A 95 -10.08 6.19 -3.48
CA SER A 95 -9.57 7.53 -3.82
C SER A 95 -10.15 8.65 -2.95
N GLU A 96 -11.04 8.33 -1.99
CA GLU A 96 -11.76 9.34 -1.19
C GLU A 96 -11.34 9.29 0.29
N GLY A 97 -10.85 10.42 0.80
CA GLY A 97 -10.41 10.64 2.20
C GLY A 97 -8.93 10.99 2.38
N ALA A 98 -8.53 11.34 3.61
CA ALA A 98 -7.19 11.82 4.00
C ALA A 98 -6.02 10.82 3.81
N THR A 99 -6.31 9.59 3.37
CA THR A 99 -5.31 8.58 3.01
C THR A 99 -5.26 8.44 1.49
N GLN A 100 -4.22 8.99 0.86
CA GLN A 100 -3.99 8.89 -0.59
C GLN A 100 -4.04 7.43 -1.04
N GLY A 101 -4.97 7.11 -1.95
CA GLY A 101 -5.16 5.77 -2.49
C GLY A 101 -3.97 5.30 -3.32
N ALA A 102 -3.81 3.98 -3.48
CA ALA A 102 -2.74 3.44 -4.32
C ALA A 102 -2.98 3.64 -5.83
N ILE A 103 -4.19 4.05 -6.25
CA ILE A 103 -4.52 4.42 -7.64
C ILE A 103 -3.55 5.47 -8.17
N ASP A 104 -3.28 6.54 -7.43
CA ASP A 104 -2.48 7.66 -7.93
C ASP A 104 -1.06 7.20 -8.28
N VAL A 105 -0.48 6.36 -7.42
CA VAL A 105 0.83 5.75 -7.63
C VAL A 105 0.79 4.77 -8.80
N MET A 106 -0.26 3.93 -8.90
CA MET A 106 -0.40 2.97 -10.01
C MET A 106 -0.52 3.68 -11.36
N LEU A 107 -1.39 4.69 -11.47
CA LEU A 107 -1.56 5.49 -12.68
C LEU A 107 -0.27 6.21 -13.05
N PHE A 108 0.42 6.79 -12.07
CA PHE A 108 1.73 7.41 -12.28
C PHE A 108 2.75 6.41 -12.85
N VAL A 109 2.91 5.23 -12.23
CA VAL A 109 3.84 4.20 -12.68
C VAL A 109 3.44 3.65 -14.05
N LEU A 110 2.15 3.51 -14.35
CA LEU A 110 1.66 3.03 -15.65
C LEU A 110 1.92 4.03 -16.76
N ILE A 111 1.65 5.32 -16.54
CA ILE A 111 1.96 6.39 -17.48
C ILE A 111 3.48 6.49 -17.68
N LEU A 112 4.26 6.45 -16.61
CA LEU A 112 5.72 6.50 -16.66
C LEU A 112 6.30 5.29 -17.41
N GLY A 113 5.77 4.10 -17.15
CA GLY A 113 6.14 2.87 -17.85
C GLY A 113 5.79 2.90 -19.34
N GLY A 114 4.59 3.41 -19.68
CA GLY A 114 4.16 3.59 -21.07
C GLY A 114 5.04 4.59 -21.83
N PHE A 115 5.29 5.75 -21.23
CA PHE A 115 6.22 6.75 -21.75
C PHE A 115 7.62 6.16 -21.94
N LEU A 116 8.19 5.53 -20.91
CA LEU A 116 9.51 4.95 -20.96
C LEU A 116 9.60 3.85 -22.03
N GLY A 117 8.56 3.03 -22.18
CA GLY A 117 8.47 2.01 -23.22
C GLY A 117 8.53 2.60 -24.64
N ILE A 118 7.81 3.69 -24.89
CA ILE A 118 7.86 4.40 -26.18
C ILE A 118 9.25 4.99 -26.42
N VAL A 119 9.81 5.67 -25.42
CA VAL A 119 11.11 6.35 -25.53
C VAL A 119 12.26 5.37 -25.73
N MET A 120 12.22 4.21 -25.07
CA MET A 120 13.19 3.13 -25.26
C MET A 120 13.03 2.50 -26.65
N LYS A 121 11.79 2.28 -27.12
CA LYS A 121 11.52 1.72 -28.46
C LYS A 121 11.94 2.67 -29.59
N THR A 122 11.83 3.98 -29.40
CA THR A 122 12.27 4.98 -30.37
C THR A 122 13.77 5.26 -30.31
N GLY A 123 14.49 4.73 -29.32
CA GLY A 123 15.91 4.99 -29.10
C GLY A 123 16.20 6.45 -28.70
N ALA A 124 15.17 7.21 -28.30
CA ALA A 124 15.32 8.61 -27.94
C ALA A 124 16.18 8.79 -26.68
N LEU A 125 16.11 7.86 -25.72
CA LEU A 125 17.00 7.84 -24.55
C LEU A 125 18.45 7.57 -24.94
N ASP A 126 18.70 6.61 -25.83
CA ASP A 126 20.06 6.31 -26.30
C ASP A 126 20.67 7.48 -27.07
N ALA A 127 19.87 8.15 -27.91
CA ALA A 127 20.27 9.36 -28.63
C ALA A 127 20.55 10.54 -27.67
N LEU A 128 19.77 10.68 -26.59
CA LEU A 128 19.99 11.67 -25.54
C LEU A 128 21.33 11.40 -24.84
N PHE A 129 21.57 10.18 -24.36
CA PHE A 129 22.82 9.81 -23.70
C PHE A 129 24.01 9.99 -24.65
N GLY A 130 23.90 9.53 -25.90
CA GLY A 130 24.92 9.71 -26.92
C GLY A 130 25.24 11.18 -27.18
N SER A 131 24.23 12.06 -27.21
CA SER A 131 24.41 13.50 -27.39
C SER A 131 25.09 14.15 -26.19
N ILE A 132 24.73 13.76 -24.96
CA ILE A 132 25.35 14.24 -23.72
C ILE A 132 26.83 13.81 -23.68
N ILE A 133 27.13 12.53 -23.94
CA ILE A 133 28.50 12.00 -23.95
C ILE A 133 29.34 12.71 -25.01
N LYS A 134 28.80 12.91 -26.22
CA LYS A 134 29.50 13.63 -27.31
C LYS A 134 29.78 15.09 -26.95
N LYS A 135 28.83 15.76 -26.27
CA LYS A 135 28.98 17.15 -25.81
C LYS A 135 29.98 17.29 -24.65
N LEU A 136 30.14 16.26 -23.83
CA LEU A 136 31.03 16.22 -22.68
C LEU A 136 32.39 15.55 -22.95
N LYS A 137 32.69 15.20 -24.20
CA LYS A 137 33.99 14.64 -24.61
C LYS A 137 35.13 15.61 -24.23
N GLY A 138 36.10 15.13 -23.44
CA GLY A 138 37.20 15.91 -22.85
C GLY A 138 36.91 16.53 -21.47
N ARG A 139 35.69 16.38 -20.94
CA ARG A 139 35.29 16.74 -19.56
C ARG A 139 34.57 15.57 -18.89
N GLU A 140 34.96 14.33 -19.21
CA GLU A 140 34.23 13.12 -18.81
C GLU A 140 34.12 12.96 -17.28
N ILE A 141 35.05 13.57 -16.53
CA ILE A 141 35.09 13.50 -15.06
C ILE A 141 33.85 14.10 -14.38
N TRP A 142 33.08 14.95 -15.07
CA TRP A 142 31.82 15.51 -14.57
C TRP A 142 30.64 14.52 -14.58
N ILE A 143 30.74 13.40 -15.31
CA ILE A 143 29.65 12.42 -15.46
C ILE A 143 29.68 11.32 -14.40
N ILE A 144 30.82 11.12 -13.74
CA ILE A 144 31.00 10.10 -12.73
C ILE A 144 30.57 10.72 -11.38
N PRO A 145 29.48 10.25 -10.76
CA PRO A 145 29.22 10.60 -9.37
C PRO A 145 30.33 9.98 -8.51
N ILE A 146 31.10 10.84 -7.83
CA ILE A 146 32.13 10.48 -6.84
C ILE A 146 31.50 9.85 -5.60
#